data_AF-A0A7W7MDZ5-F1
#
_entry.id   AF-A0A7W7MDZ5-F1
#
_cell.length_a   1.000
_cell.length_b   1.000
_cell.length_c   1.000
_cell.angle_alpha   90.00
_cell.angle_beta   90.00
_cell.angle_gamma   90.00
#
_symmetry.space_group_name_H-M   'P 1'
#
loop_
_entity.id
_entity.type
_entity.pdbx_description
1 polymer ?
#
loop_
_entity_poly.entity_id
_entity_poly.type
_entity_poly.pdbx_seq_one_letter_code
_entity_poly.pdbx_strand_id
1 'polypeptide(L)'
;MSALRRSSGPRPSVTVAEETEIPPTVVPSAPAGPWAPAASSAPEWLVAETVWWGGRLRSGVALRVAPDGRVRPVPAELAPDGDGTRRFPGTLLPGLVDAHVHSALVDLGTVRAGGIAEVWDLGGVPEKVAALAGRSRKPDAGLPRIRYAGPFLTAPGGYPSDRPWAPAGSWREICSEADADTAVSAAWSAGASLIKVTAHAGGPMPAPATLAALVTSARAAGLPVVMHAEGAGTVAAAHTAGADMLAHTPWTERIDDELLRACAQRMTWISTLDIHGWGDPDPASGIAVDNLRRFLEYGGSVRYGTDLGNGPLPPGVNIREIRLLLSAGLTPDGVLTAMTETDSSTISWIPGGLDLADLPDSLATARVVGPGVHPRVL
;
A
#
# COMPACT_ATOMS: atom_id res chain seq x y z
N MET A 1 23.97 -68.01 -54.48
CA MET A 1 23.55 -67.31 -53.24
C MET A 1 24.43 -66.07 -53.07
N SER A 2 24.35 -65.14 -54.02
CA SER A 2 23.55 -63.90 -54.03
C SER A 2 23.95 -62.89 -52.95
N ALA A 3 24.75 -61.91 -53.39
CA ALA A 3 25.14 -60.72 -52.66
C ALA A 3 23.95 -59.77 -52.50
N LEU A 4 23.80 -59.18 -51.30
CA LEU A 4 22.89 -58.05 -51.08
C LEU A 4 23.67 -56.83 -50.61
N ARG A 5 23.70 -55.85 -51.52
CA ARG A 5 24.10 -54.46 -51.35
C ARG A 5 23.38 -53.84 -50.15
N ARG A 6 24.12 -53.16 -49.27
CA ARG A 6 23.56 -52.19 -48.33
C ARG A 6 23.40 -50.86 -49.07
N SER A 7 22.17 -50.38 -49.21
CA SER A 7 21.86 -49.04 -49.71
C SER A 7 22.14 -48.02 -48.61
N SER A 8 22.90 -46.99 -48.96
CA SER A 8 23.07 -45.76 -48.19
C SER A 8 21.88 -44.85 -48.46
N GLY A 9 20.91 -44.82 -47.54
CA GLY A 9 19.89 -43.78 -47.48
C GLY A 9 20.46 -42.47 -46.91
N PRO A 10 19.94 -41.30 -47.30
CA PRO A 10 20.47 -40.01 -46.87
C PRO A 10 20.21 -39.77 -45.38
N ARG A 11 21.20 -39.19 -44.70
CA ARG A 11 21.05 -38.67 -43.33
C ARG A 11 20.03 -37.53 -43.34
N PRO A 12 19.09 -37.45 -42.38
CA PRO A 12 18.26 -36.26 -42.26
C PRO A 12 19.15 -35.08 -41.86
N SER A 13 19.13 -34.03 -42.66
CA SER A 13 19.68 -32.73 -42.33
C SER A 13 18.92 -32.18 -41.13
N VAL A 14 19.60 -32.02 -39.99
CA VAL A 14 19.11 -31.20 -38.89
C VAL A 14 19.22 -29.76 -39.35
N THR A 15 18.13 -29.21 -39.85
CA THR A 15 17.95 -27.77 -39.99
C THR A 15 17.89 -27.20 -38.58
N VAL A 16 18.91 -26.45 -38.19
CA VAL A 16 18.83 -25.53 -37.05
C VAL A 16 17.71 -24.57 -37.41
N ALA A 17 16.58 -24.66 -36.72
CA ALA A 17 15.54 -23.66 -36.81
C ALA A 17 16.15 -22.35 -36.31
N GLU A 18 16.12 -21.33 -37.17
CA GLU A 18 16.38 -19.95 -36.77
C GLU A 18 15.56 -19.64 -35.51
N GLU A 19 16.23 -19.23 -34.44
CA GLU A 19 15.59 -18.57 -33.32
C GLU A 19 14.86 -17.34 -33.87
N THR A 20 13.55 -17.47 -34.08
CA THR A 20 12.69 -16.31 -34.25
C THR A 20 12.74 -15.54 -32.95
N GLU A 21 13.51 -14.47 -32.97
CA GLU A 21 13.59 -13.42 -31.97
C GLU A 21 12.15 -13.01 -31.58
N ILE A 22 11.72 -13.38 -30.38
CA ILE A 22 10.44 -12.94 -29.83
C ILE A 22 10.61 -11.43 -29.62
N PRO A 23 9.85 -10.56 -30.33
CA PRO A 23 9.96 -9.12 -30.12
C PRO A 23 9.61 -8.83 -28.65
N PRO A 24 10.32 -7.89 -28.00
CA PRO A 24 10.01 -7.51 -26.62
C PRO A 24 8.53 -7.13 -26.58
N THR A 25 7.80 -7.80 -25.69
CA THR A 25 6.41 -7.47 -25.41
C THR A 25 6.39 -6.03 -24.96
N VAL A 26 5.90 -5.13 -25.81
CA VAL A 26 5.63 -3.75 -25.43
C VAL A 26 4.49 -3.84 -24.43
N VAL A 27 4.83 -3.90 -23.15
CA VAL A 27 3.87 -3.63 -22.08
C VAL A 27 3.39 -2.21 -22.34
N PRO A 28 2.10 -1.97 -22.61
CA PRO A 28 1.60 -0.61 -22.70
C PRO A 28 1.96 0.07 -21.39
N SER A 29 2.67 1.19 -21.47
CA SER A 29 2.81 2.10 -20.33
C SER A 29 1.42 2.32 -19.74
N ALA A 30 1.24 2.00 -18.46
CA ALA A 30 0.02 2.33 -17.74
C ALA A 30 -0.35 3.79 -18.04
N PRO A 31 -1.62 4.11 -18.32
CA PRO A 31 -2.02 5.50 -18.48
C PRO A 31 -1.53 6.26 -17.24
N ALA A 32 -0.93 7.44 -17.46
CA ALA A 32 -0.58 8.31 -16.35
C ALA A 32 -1.82 8.45 -15.46
N GLY A 33 -1.69 8.04 -14.19
CA GLY A 33 -2.78 8.16 -13.24
C GLY A 33 -3.30 9.60 -13.17
N PRO A 34 -4.51 9.85 -12.66
CA PRO A 34 -5.23 11.12 -12.74
C PRO A 34 -4.62 12.25 -11.87
N TRP A 35 -3.30 12.29 -11.71
CA TRP A 35 -2.54 13.06 -10.73
C TRP A 35 -1.45 13.95 -11.36
N ALA A 36 -1.78 14.69 -12.41
CA ALA A 36 -0.91 15.77 -12.88
C ALA A 36 -1.24 17.07 -12.10
N PRO A 37 -0.29 17.68 -11.37
CA PRO A 37 -0.47 19.01 -10.80
C PRO A 37 -0.58 20.09 -11.89
N ALA A 38 -1.13 21.26 -11.53
CA ALA A 38 -1.13 22.43 -12.40
C ALA A 38 0.33 22.88 -12.67
N ALA A 39 0.66 23.06 -13.95
CA ALA A 39 2.02 23.21 -14.42
C ALA A 39 2.68 24.53 -13.98
N SER A 40 3.59 24.45 -13.00
CA SER A 40 4.85 25.18 -13.10
C SER A 40 5.60 24.63 -14.32
N SER A 41 6.10 25.48 -15.22
CA SER A 41 6.88 25.00 -16.37
C SER A 41 8.26 24.48 -15.99
N ALA A 42 8.76 24.86 -14.81
CA ALA A 42 10.06 24.47 -14.30
C ALA A 42 9.94 23.40 -13.20
N PRO A 43 10.86 22.40 -13.17
CA PRO A 43 10.94 21.44 -12.07
C PRO A 43 11.34 22.13 -10.77
N GLU A 44 10.80 21.68 -9.65
CA GLU A 44 11.20 22.09 -8.31
C GLU A 44 12.37 21.23 -7.83
N TRP A 45 13.29 21.84 -7.07
CA TRP A 45 14.42 21.14 -6.46
C TRP A 45 14.33 21.23 -4.94
N LEU A 46 14.41 20.08 -4.27
CA LEU A 46 14.47 19.98 -2.81
C LEU A 46 15.83 19.38 -2.42
N VAL A 47 16.59 20.12 -1.63
CA VAL A 47 17.91 19.68 -1.12
C VAL A 47 17.80 19.51 0.39
N ALA A 48 18.36 18.43 0.92
CA ALA A 48 18.50 18.24 2.36
C ALA A 48 19.86 17.65 2.73
N GLU A 49 20.19 17.61 4.02
CA GLU A 49 21.44 17.00 4.51
C GLU A 49 21.49 15.52 4.13
N THR A 50 20.35 14.84 4.24
CA THR A 50 20.16 13.46 3.80
C THR A 50 18.84 13.25 3.08
N VAL A 51 18.81 12.25 2.21
CA VAL A 51 17.62 11.78 1.51
C VAL A 51 17.51 10.28 1.70
N TRP A 52 16.38 9.81 2.22
CA TRP A 52 16.01 8.39 2.14
C TRP A 52 15.21 8.16 0.87
N TRP A 53 15.71 7.34 -0.05
CA TRP A 53 15.00 7.00 -1.28
C TRP A 53 15.42 5.63 -1.83
N GLY A 54 14.43 4.83 -2.20
CA GLY A 54 14.64 3.47 -2.72
C GLY A 54 15.38 2.57 -1.74
N GLY A 55 14.97 2.61 -0.46
CA GLY A 55 15.54 1.77 0.61
C GLY A 55 16.96 2.15 1.04
N ARG A 56 17.41 3.38 0.79
CA ARG A 56 18.75 3.84 1.17
C ARG A 56 18.74 5.29 1.62
N LEU A 57 19.37 5.57 2.76
CA LEU A 57 19.69 6.91 3.25
C LEU A 57 21.03 7.38 2.63
N ARG A 58 21.06 8.58 2.06
CA ARG A 58 22.23 9.12 1.35
C ARG A 58 22.39 10.62 1.62
N SER A 59 23.62 11.10 1.71
CA SER A 59 23.96 12.52 1.62
C SER A 59 24.34 12.91 0.19
N GLY A 60 24.40 14.21 -0.11
CA GLY A 60 24.78 14.71 -1.44
C GLY A 60 23.75 14.43 -2.54
N VAL A 61 22.50 14.12 -2.16
CA VAL A 61 21.38 13.86 -3.07
C VAL A 61 20.32 14.94 -2.89
N ALA A 62 19.75 15.40 -4.01
CA ALA A 62 18.58 16.26 -4.06
C ALA A 62 17.39 15.50 -4.67
N LEU A 63 16.18 15.95 -4.37
CA LEU A 63 14.95 15.49 -5.02
C LEU A 63 14.54 16.52 -6.08
N ARG A 64 14.54 16.10 -7.35
CA ARG A 64 13.99 16.88 -8.45
C ARG A 64 12.54 16.45 -8.67
N VAL A 65 11.61 17.39 -8.49
CA VAL A 65 10.17 17.20 -8.68
C VAL A 65 9.79 17.77 -10.04
N ALA A 66 9.35 16.91 -10.95
CA ALA A 66 8.88 17.33 -12.26
C ALA A 66 7.50 18.00 -12.18
N PRO A 67 7.09 18.80 -13.19
CA PRO A 67 5.75 19.41 -13.23
C PRO A 67 4.59 18.43 -13.13
N ASP A 68 4.79 17.17 -13.54
CA ASP A 68 3.82 16.08 -13.43
C ASP A 68 3.82 15.41 -12.04
N GLY A 69 4.58 15.94 -11.08
CA GLY A 69 4.70 15.44 -9.71
C GLY A 69 5.69 14.28 -9.55
N ARG A 70 6.33 13.79 -10.62
CA ARG A 70 7.31 12.70 -10.51
C ARG A 70 8.56 13.18 -9.79
N VAL A 71 8.94 12.46 -8.75
CA VAL A 71 10.14 12.74 -7.96
C VAL A 71 11.29 11.87 -8.43
N ARG A 72 12.48 12.45 -8.59
CA ARG A 72 13.71 11.69 -8.85
C ARG A 72 14.84 12.14 -7.93
N PRO A 73 15.53 11.21 -7.24
CA PRO A 73 16.78 11.52 -6.59
C PRO A 73 17.87 11.77 -7.64
N VAL A 74 18.60 12.87 -7.49
CA VAL A 74 19.69 13.30 -8.38
C VAL A 74 20.87 13.85 -7.55
N PRO A 75 22.10 13.90 -8.08
CA PRO A 75 23.22 14.55 -7.37
C PRO A 75 22.87 15.99 -6.97
N ALA A 76 23.14 16.36 -5.71
CA ALA A 76 22.76 17.66 -5.17
C ALA A 76 23.49 18.84 -5.83
N GLU A 77 24.68 18.62 -6.38
CA GLU A 77 25.45 19.61 -7.14
C GLU A 77 24.79 20.05 -8.45
N LEU A 78 23.79 19.31 -8.94
CA LEU A 78 23.00 19.70 -10.11
C LEU A 78 21.87 20.68 -9.78
N ALA A 79 21.59 20.92 -8.49
CA ALA A 79 20.54 21.84 -8.08
C ALA A 79 20.92 23.29 -8.44
N PRO A 80 20.03 24.05 -9.12
CA PRO A 80 20.29 25.45 -9.44
C PRO A 80 20.48 26.31 -8.18
N ASP A 81 21.31 27.35 -8.28
CA ASP A 81 21.38 28.39 -7.27
C ASP A 81 20.14 29.30 -7.33
N GLY A 82 19.80 29.93 -6.19
CA GLY A 82 18.67 30.88 -6.08
C GLY A 82 17.30 30.23 -5.89
N ASP A 83 16.25 30.93 -6.33
CA ASP A 83 14.83 30.65 -5.99
C ASP A 83 14.27 29.34 -6.57
N GLY A 84 15.02 28.64 -7.42
CA GLY A 84 14.64 27.34 -7.98
C GLY A 84 14.86 26.14 -7.06
N THR A 85 15.51 26.35 -5.91
CA THR A 85 15.91 25.29 -4.97
C THR A 85 15.48 25.61 -3.54
N ARG A 86 14.66 24.73 -2.94
CA ARG A 86 14.34 24.76 -1.50
C ARG A 86 15.31 23.88 -0.74
N ARG A 87 15.90 24.41 0.33
CA ARG A 87 16.88 23.72 1.16
C ARG A 87 16.30 23.42 2.54
N PHE A 88 16.40 22.18 2.98
CA PHE A 88 15.85 21.68 4.24
C PHE A 88 17.00 21.16 5.13
N PRO A 89 17.02 21.43 6.44
CA PRO A 89 17.88 20.66 7.34
C PRO A 89 17.35 19.23 7.49
N GLY A 90 18.14 18.30 8.03
CA GLY A 90 17.68 16.94 8.31
C GLY A 90 17.44 16.08 7.07
N THR A 91 16.31 15.36 7.05
CA THR A 91 16.07 14.28 6.06
C THR A 91 14.82 14.49 5.24
N LEU A 92 14.91 14.30 3.92
CA LEU A 92 13.75 14.15 3.02
C LEU A 92 13.52 12.68 2.67
N LEU A 93 12.27 12.30 2.47
CA LEU A 93 11.85 10.95 2.12
C LEU A 93 10.53 11.00 1.32
N PRO A 94 10.12 9.93 0.61
CA PRO A 94 8.78 9.85 0.06
C PRO A 94 7.75 10.12 1.16
N GLY A 95 6.59 10.64 0.77
CA GLY A 95 5.52 10.93 1.70
C GLY A 95 5.16 9.69 2.53
N LEU A 96 5.03 9.86 3.84
CA LEU A 96 4.61 8.78 4.73
C LEU A 96 3.16 8.39 4.44
N VAL A 97 2.91 7.09 4.39
CA VAL A 97 1.63 6.48 4.01
C VAL A 97 1.06 5.71 5.20
N ASP A 98 -0.20 5.94 5.51
CA ASP A 98 -1.00 5.03 6.33
C ASP A 98 -1.90 4.18 5.43
N ALA A 99 -1.61 2.88 5.32
CA ALA A 99 -2.29 1.98 4.40
C ALA A 99 -3.65 1.45 4.90
N HIS A 100 -4.11 1.87 6.08
CA HIS A 100 -5.42 1.48 6.61
C HIS A 100 -6.06 2.61 7.42
N VAL A 101 -6.99 3.32 6.79
CA VAL A 101 -7.73 4.44 7.42
C VAL A 101 -9.20 4.36 7.00
N HIS A 102 -10.09 4.91 7.83
CA HIS A 102 -11.48 5.23 7.48
C HIS A 102 -11.65 6.75 7.45
N SER A 103 -11.39 7.34 6.28
CA SER A 103 -11.21 8.78 6.08
C SER A 103 -12.42 9.62 6.48
N ALA A 104 -13.62 9.04 6.38
CA ALA A 104 -14.86 9.71 6.76
C ALA A 104 -15.08 9.82 8.27
N LEU A 105 -14.29 9.09 9.08
CA LEU A 105 -14.43 9.00 10.53
C LEU A 105 -13.37 9.80 11.30
N VAL A 106 -12.46 10.47 10.60
CA VAL A 106 -11.24 11.07 11.18
C VAL A 106 -11.07 12.52 10.73
N ASP A 107 -10.36 13.31 11.51
CA ASP A 107 -9.88 14.62 11.07
C ASP A 107 -8.60 14.48 10.24
N LEU A 108 -8.80 14.37 8.93
CA LEU A 108 -7.72 14.27 7.96
C LEU A 108 -6.75 15.45 7.97
N GLY A 109 -7.18 16.65 8.38
CA GLY A 109 -6.28 17.81 8.52
C GLY A 109 -5.25 17.56 9.62
N THR A 110 -5.70 17.05 10.76
CA THR A 110 -4.83 16.63 11.86
C THR A 110 -3.93 15.46 11.46
N VAL A 111 -4.45 14.48 10.70
CA VAL A 111 -3.64 13.35 10.17
C VAL A 111 -2.48 13.87 9.32
N ARG A 112 -2.74 14.83 8.42
CA ARG A 112 -1.67 15.46 7.62
C ARG A 112 -0.69 16.25 8.48
N ALA A 113 -1.20 17.03 9.43
CA ALA A 113 -0.37 17.81 10.35
C ALA A 113 0.54 16.91 11.20
N GLY A 114 0.10 15.69 11.51
CA GLY A 114 0.86 14.63 12.17
C GLY A 114 1.82 13.85 11.26
N GLY A 115 2.12 14.35 10.05
CA GLY A 115 3.20 13.84 9.20
C GLY A 115 2.81 12.82 8.13
N ILE A 116 1.55 12.35 8.12
CA ILE A 116 1.04 11.41 7.12
C ILE A 116 0.68 12.17 5.83
N ALA A 117 1.40 11.86 4.75
CA ALA A 117 1.23 12.52 3.47
C ALA A 117 0.14 11.87 2.62
N GLU A 118 -0.08 10.57 2.78
CA GLU A 118 -1.03 9.77 2.02
C GLU A 118 -1.75 8.77 2.93
N VAL A 119 -3.00 8.47 2.60
CA VAL A 119 -3.80 7.45 3.29
C VAL A 119 -4.47 6.53 2.28
N TRP A 120 -4.67 5.27 2.68
CA TRP A 120 -5.51 4.34 1.97
C TRP A 120 -6.81 4.13 2.75
N ASP A 121 -7.92 4.55 2.16
CA ASP A 121 -9.24 4.31 2.71
C ASP A 121 -9.72 2.90 2.36
N LEU A 122 -9.84 2.03 3.37
CA LEU A 122 -10.18 0.62 3.16
C LEU A 122 -11.66 0.30 3.37
N GLY A 123 -12.54 1.29 3.35
CA GLY A 123 -13.98 1.05 3.40
C GLY A 123 -14.77 2.27 3.82
N GLY A 124 -15.74 2.65 2.99
CA GLY A 124 -16.64 3.76 3.29
C GLY A 124 -17.74 3.91 2.24
N VAL A 125 -18.59 4.91 2.44
CA VAL A 125 -19.62 5.26 1.45
C VAL A 125 -18.93 5.82 0.19
N PRO A 126 -19.09 5.21 -1.00
CA PRO A 126 -18.27 5.52 -2.18
C PRO A 126 -18.25 7.00 -2.55
N GLU A 127 -19.41 7.67 -2.58
CA GLU A 127 -19.49 9.08 -2.96
C GLU A 127 -18.80 9.99 -1.93
N LYS A 128 -18.87 9.64 -0.65
CA LYS A 128 -18.24 10.42 0.42
C LYS A 128 -16.71 10.33 0.33
N VAL A 129 -16.18 9.12 0.14
CA VAL A 129 -14.74 8.90 0.03
C VAL A 129 -14.21 9.52 -1.28
N ALA A 130 -14.94 9.38 -2.39
CA ALA A 130 -14.58 10.05 -3.65
C ALA A 130 -14.56 11.57 -3.51
N ALA A 131 -15.54 12.16 -2.80
CA ALA A 131 -15.56 13.61 -2.55
C ALA A 131 -14.39 14.07 -1.65
N LEU A 132 -14.03 13.29 -0.63
CA LEU A 132 -12.83 13.53 0.20
C LEU A 132 -11.55 13.47 -0.65
N ALA A 133 -11.41 12.43 -1.46
CA ALA A 133 -10.27 12.25 -2.35
C ALA A 133 -10.17 13.41 -3.36
N GLY A 134 -11.29 13.84 -3.95
CA GLY A 134 -11.34 15.00 -4.84
C GLY A 134 -10.91 16.30 -4.15
N ARG A 135 -11.30 16.52 -2.89
CA ARG A 135 -10.81 17.68 -2.10
C ARG A 135 -9.32 17.59 -1.81
N SER A 136 -8.79 16.41 -1.47
CA SER A 136 -7.37 16.23 -1.17
C SER A 136 -6.42 16.57 -2.32
N ARG A 137 -6.93 16.56 -3.56
CA ARG A 137 -6.15 16.90 -4.77
C ARG A 137 -6.02 18.41 -5.01
N LYS A 138 -6.81 19.24 -4.32
CA LYS A 138 -6.73 20.69 -4.51
C LYS A 138 -5.41 21.21 -3.91
N PRO A 139 -4.75 22.19 -4.55
CA PRO A 139 -3.66 22.92 -3.92
C PRO A 139 -4.09 23.45 -2.55
N ASP A 140 -3.19 23.38 -1.57
CA ASP A 140 -3.41 23.89 -0.21
C ASP A 140 -4.61 23.30 0.55
N ALA A 141 -5.12 22.14 0.13
CA ALA A 141 -6.25 21.47 0.80
C ALA A 141 -5.96 21.14 2.27
N GLY A 142 -4.68 21.03 2.66
CA GLY A 142 -4.30 20.64 4.01
C GLY A 142 -4.67 19.20 4.36
N LEU A 143 -4.92 18.34 3.37
CA LEU A 143 -5.32 16.94 3.55
C LEU A 143 -4.25 15.97 3.01
N PRO A 144 -4.12 14.75 3.56
CA PRO A 144 -3.32 13.71 2.94
C PRO A 144 -3.96 13.33 1.60
N ARG A 145 -3.16 12.88 0.63
CA ARG A 145 -3.73 12.27 -0.57
C ARG A 145 -4.46 10.98 -0.21
N ILE A 146 -5.56 10.71 -0.89
CA ILE A 146 -6.41 9.57 -0.57
C ILE A 146 -6.45 8.62 -1.78
N ARG A 147 -5.97 7.39 -1.55
CA ARG A 147 -6.33 6.20 -2.33
C ARG A 147 -7.47 5.48 -1.62
N TYR A 148 -8.36 4.81 -2.33
CA TYR A 148 -9.54 4.23 -1.66
C TYR A 148 -10.12 3.00 -2.33
N ALA A 149 -10.77 2.17 -1.52
CA ALA A 149 -11.50 0.96 -1.91
C ALA A 149 -12.91 1.22 -2.45
N GLY A 150 -13.58 2.22 -1.87
CA GLY A 150 -15.04 2.33 -1.96
C GLY A 150 -15.72 1.46 -0.90
N PRO A 151 -16.76 0.69 -1.24
CA PRO A 151 -17.52 -0.05 -0.25
C PRO A 151 -16.83 -1.36 0.16
N PHE A 152 -17.17 -1.90 1.33
CA PHE A 152 -16.88 -3.29 1.68
C PHE A 152 -17.69 -4.24 0.79
N LEU A 153 -17.04 -5.09 0.01
CA LEU A 153 -17.72 -6.17 -0.72
C LEU A 153 -17.87 -7.38 0.20
N THR A 154 -19.10 -7.71 0.56
CA THR A 154 -19.43 -8.68 1.61
C THR A 154 -20.52 -9.66 1.16
N ALA A 155 -20.74 -10.73 1.91
CA ALA A 155 -21.93 -11.58 1.71
C ALA A 155 -23.20 -10.88 2.19
N PRO A 156 -24.38 -11.31 1.73
CA PRO A 156 -25.65 -10.87 2.31
C PRO A 156 -25.69 -11.07 3.84
N GLY A 157 -25.92 -9.99 4.58
CA GLY A 157 -25.88 -9.98 6.05
C GLY A 157 -24.49 -10.19 6.68
N GLY A 158 -23.42 -10.13 5.89
CA GLY A 158 -22.04 -10.32 6.34
C GLY A 158 -21.38 -9.01 6.82
N TYR A 159 -20.25 -9.13 7.51
CA TYR A 159 -19.52 -7.98 8.03
C TYR A 159 -19.17 -6.94 6.93
N PRO A 160 -19.33 -5.61 7.17
CA PRO A 160 -19.82 -4.99 8.40
C PRO A 160 -21.30 -4.59 8.34
N SER A 161 -22.14 -5.21 7.50
CA SER A 161 -23.54 -4.79 7.31
C SER A 161 -24.41 -4.87 8.56
N ASP A 162 -23.98 -5.69 9.52
CA ASP A 162 -24.61 -5.91 10.82
C ASP A 162 -24.03 -5.00 11.93
N ARG A 163 -23.04 -4.15 11.62
CA ARG A 163 -22.34 -3.34 12.62
C ARG A 163 -22.93 -1.92 12.73
N PRO A 164 -23.21 -1.44 13.96
CA PRO A 164 -23.83 -0.12 14.15
C PRO A 164 -22.90 1.05 13.81
N TRP A 165 -21.59 0.82 13.80
CA TRP A 165 -20.60 1.84 13.43
C TRP A 165 -20.49 2.02 11.91
N ALA A 166 -20.92 1.03 11.12
CA ALA A 166 -20.80 1.07 9.67
C ALA A 166 -21.93 1.92 9.07
N PRO A 167 -21.63 3.04 8.41
CA PRO A 167 -22.68 3.87 7.81
C PRO A 167 -23.41 3.12 6.70
N ALA A 168 -24.73 3.30 6.58
CA ALA A 168 -25.48 2.75 5.46
C ALA A 168 -24.85 3.17 4.11
N GLY A 169 -24.74 2.21 3.19
CA GLY A 169 -24.08 2.39 1.89
C GLY A 169 -22.55 2.25 1.92
N SER A 170 -21.94 1.94 3.07
CA SER A 170 -20.50 1.64 3.13
C SER A 170 -20.16 0.20 2.74
N TRP A 171 -21.15 -0.67 2.54
CA TRP A 171 -20.97 -2.03 2.05
C TRP A 171 -21.86 -2.31 0.83
N ARG A 172 -21.50 -3.35 0.09
CA ARG A 172 -22.29 -3.95 -0.98
C ARG A 172 -22.32 -5.45 -0.80
N GLU A 173 -23.53 -6.00 -0.75
CA GLU A 173 -23.73 -7.45 -0.66
C GLU A 173 -23.54 -8.11 -2.03
N ILE A 174 -22.79 -9.20 -2.06
CA ILE A 174 -22.43 -9.98 -3.24
C ILE A 174 -23.05 -11.36 -3.07
N CYS A 175 -24.14 -11.61 -3.80
CA CYS A 175 -24.94 -12.82 -3.65
C CYS A 175 -24.34 -14.02 -4.40
N SER A 176 -23.60 -13.76 -5.48
CA SER A 176 -23.05 -14.81 -6.34
C SER A 176 -21.82 -14.34 -7.12
N GLU A 177 -21.16 -15.27 -7.82
CA GLU A 177 -20.08 -14.99 -8.75
C GLU A 177 -20.48 -13.99 -9.84
N ALA A 178 -21.74 -14.03 -10.31
CA ALA A 178 -22.25 -13.15 -11.37
C ALA A 178 -22.27 -11.66 -10.97
N ASP A 179 -22.26 -11.36 -9.67
CA ASP A 179 -22.27 -9.99 -9.17
C ASP A 179 -20.87 -9.34 -9.17
N ALA A 180 -19.82 -10.15 -9.27
CA ALA A 180 -18.44 -9.71 -9.07
C ALA A 180 -18.01 -8.60 -10.04
N ASP A 181 -18.21 -8.80 -11.34
CA ASP A 181 -17.83 -7.83 -12.38
C ASP A 181 -18.58 -6.51 -12.22
N THR A 182 -19.86 -6.57 -11.88
CA THR A 182 -20.67 -5.37 -11.67
C THR A 182 -20.22 -4.63 -10.40
N ALA A 183 -19.81 -5.35 -9.36
CA ALA A 183 -19.32 -4.75 -8.12
C ALA A 183 -17.97 -4.04 -8.32
N VAL A 184 -17.01 -4.74 -8.92
CA VAL A 184 -15.67 -4.19 -9.19
C VAL A 184 -15.75 -3.03 -10.18
N SER A 185 -16.53 -3.17 -11.27
CA SER A 185 -16.68 -2.09 -12.27
C SER A 185 -17.33 -0.85 -11.68
N ALA A 186 -18.30 -1.01 -10.77
CA ALA A 186 -18.93 0.12 -10.09
C ALA A 186 -17.94 0.85 -9.16
N ALA A 187 -17.15 0.10 -8.37
CA ALA A 187 -16.11 0.69 -7.52
C ALA A 187 -15.05 1.42 -8.35
N TRP A 188 -14.57 0.81 -9.43
CA TRP A 188 -13.62 1.40 -10.37
C TRP A 188 -14.17 2.68 -11.02
N SER A 189 -15.42 2.64 -11.50
CA SER A 189 -16.09 3.81 -12.10
C SER A 189 -16.29 4.95 -11.09
N ALA A 190 -16.42 4.63 -9.80
CA ALA A 190 -16.43 5.61 -8.71
C ALA A 190 -15.03 6.10 -8.32
N GLY A 191 -13.97 5.67 -9.03
CA GLY A 191 -12.60 6.10 -8.86
C GLY A 191 -11.77 5.32 -7.83
N ALA A 192 -12.27 4.17 -7.36
CA ALA A 192 -11.51 3.30 -6.45
C ALA A 192 -10.21 2.83 -7.12
N SER A 193 -9.14 2.78 -6.33
CA SER A 193 -7.80 2.34 -6.77
C SER A 193 -7.38 1.00 -6.17
N LEU A 194 -8.26 0.37 -5.40
CA LEU A 194 -8.15 -0.95 -4.80
C LEU A 194 -9.55 -1.48 -4.50
N ILE A 195 -9.69 -2.76 -4.18
CA ILE A 195 -10.98 -3.38 -3.84
C ILE A 195 -10.90 -3.97 -2.43
N LYS A 196 -11.90 -3.68 -1.60
CA LYS A 196 -12.03 -4.26 -0.26
C LYS A 196 -13.04 -5.39 -0.28
N VAL A 197 -12.62 -6.58 0.17
CA VAL A 197 -13.50 -7.75 0.34
C VAL A 197 -13.48 -8.18 1.81
N THR A 198 -14.58 -8.72 2.33
CA THR A 198 -14.65 -9.17 3.72
C THR A 198 -14.81 -10.68 3.87
N ALA A 199 -14.02 -11.24 4.80
CA ALA A 199 -14.11 -12.58 5.32
C ALA A 199 -14.02 -12.48 6.85
N HIS A 200 -15.16 -12.63 7.52
CA HIS A 200 -15.27 -12.51 8.98
C HIS A 200 -16.00 -13.76 9.48
N ALA A 201 -15.29 -14.59 10.25
CA ALA A 201 -15.86 -15.79 10.85
C ALA A 201 -16.93 -15.43 11.88
N GLY A 202 -17.93 -16.31 12.06
CA GLY A 202 -19.06 -16.06 12.97
C GLY A 202 -20.22 -15.27 12.37
N GLY A 203 -20.15 -14.95 11.07
CA GLY A 203 -21.26 -14.40 10.28
C GLY A 203 -21.25 -14.94 8.84
N PRO A 204 -22.20 -14.51 7.99
CA PRO A 204 -22.18 -14.82 6.57
C PRO A 204 -20.87 -14.37 5.91
N MET A 205 -20.31 -15.24 5.08
CA MET A 205 -19.11 -14.98 4.29
C MET A 205 -19.38 -15.23 2.81
N PRO A 206 -18.75 -14.50 1.88
CA PRO A 206 -18.83 -14.82 0.48
C PRO A 206 -18.34 -16.25 0.23
N ALA A 207 -19.05 -17.00 -0.61
CA ALA A 207 -18.63 -18.35 -0.96
C ALA A 207 -17.24 -18.33 -1.63
N PRO A 208 -16.43 -19.41 -1.53
CA PRO A 208 -15.09 -19.45 -2.12
C PRO A 208 -15.06 -19.09 -3.61
N ALA A 209 -16.05 -19.53 -4.38
CA ALA A 209 -16.17 -19.18 -5.79
C ALA A 209 -16.46 -17.69 -6.02
N THR A 210 -17.28 -17.07 -5.17
CA THR A 210 -17.54 -15.62 -5.18
C THR A 210 -16.29 -14.81 -4.84
N LEU A 211 -15.49 -15.24 -3.84
CA LEU A 211 -14.21 -14.61 -3.52
C LEU A 211 -13.25 -14.67 -4.72
N ALA A 212 -13.15 -15.84 -5.35
CA ALA A 212 -12.31 -16.02 -6.54
C ALA A 212 -12.78 -15.17 -7.74
N ALA A 213 -14.09 -15.04 -7.95
CA ALA A 213 -14.67 -14.19 -8.99
C ALA A 213 -14.36 -12.70 -8.74
N LEU A 214 -14.48 -12.22 -7.49
CA LEU A 214 -14.11 -10.85 -7.11
C LEU A 214 -12.63 -10.57 -7.36
N VAL A 215 -11.74 -11.48 -6.97
CA VAL A 215 -10.30 -11.33 -7.21
C VAL A 215 -9.97 -11.37 -8.70
N THR A 216 -10.60 -12.26 -9.46
CA THR A 216 -10.41 -12.36 -10.91
C THR A 216 -10.83 -11.08 -11.62
N SER A 217 -12.00 -10.54 -11.25
CA SER A 217 -12.52 -9.30 -11.79
C SER A 217 -11.64 -8.09 -11.46
N ALA A 218 -11.23 -7.97 -10.19
CA ALA A 218 -10.32 -6.91 -9.74
C ALA A 218 -8.97 -6.96 -10.48
N ARG A 219 -8.40 -8.17 -10.64
CA ARG A 219 -7.17 -8.38 -11.41
C ARG A 219 -7.33 -7.97 -12.88
N ALA A 220 -8.46 -8.31 -13.50
CA ALA A 220 -8.75 -7.89 -14.88
C ALA A 220 -8.85 -6.36 -15.03
N ALA A 221 -9.31 -5.68 -13.97
CA ALA A 221 -9.33 -4.21 -13.88
C ALA A 221 -8.00 -3.58 -13.43
N GLY A 222 -6.97 -4.38 -13.11
CA GLY A 222 -5.69 -3.91 -12.60
C GLY A 222 -5.75 -3.33 -11.17
N LEU A 223 -6.75 -3.73 -10.38
CA LEU A 223 -6.97 -3.25 -9.02
C LEU A 223 -6.50 -4.31 -8.00
N PRO A 224 -5.68 -3.95 -7.00
CA PRO A 224 -5.31 -4.87 -5.93
C PRO A 224 -6.51 -5.13 -5.00
N VAL A 225 -6.61 -6.36 -4.50
CA VAL A 225 -7.62 -6.78 -3.54
C VAL A 225 -7.03 -6.81 -2.13
N VAL A 226 -7.64 -6.05 -1.24
CA VAL A 226 -7.36 -6.04 0.20
C VAL A 226 -8.50 -6.76 0.90
N MET A 227 -8.19 -7.82 1.65
CA MET A 227 -9.20 -8.60 2.36
C MET A 227 -9.16 -8.34 3.87
N HIS A 228 -10.32 -8.06 4.45
CA HIS A 228 -10.55 -8.25 5.89
C HIS A 228 -10.61 -9.75 6.15
N ALA A 229 -9.69 -10.29 6.94
CA ALA A 229 -9.62 -11.71 7.29
C ALA A 229 -9.57 -11.86 8.82
N GLU A 230 -10.72 -12.11 9.44
CA GLU A 230 -10.86 -12.22 10.88
C GLU A 230 -11.49 -13.56 11.28
N GLY A 231 -10.81 -14.28 12.17
CA GLY A 231 -11.26 -15.56 12.70
C GLY A 231 -10.90 -16.76 11.84
N ALA A 232 -11.18 -17.93 12.41
CA ALA A 232 -10.71 -19.22 11.89
C ALA A 232 -11.00 -19.43 10.41
N GLY A 233 -9.95 -19.74 9.64
CA GLY A 233 -10.03 -20.12 8.23
C GLY A 233 -10.14 -18.95 7.24
N THR A 234 -10.29 -17.71 7.72
CA THR A 234 -10.42 -16.53 6.84
C THR A 234 -9.11 -16.19 6.13
N VAL A 235 -7.96 -16.37 6.78
CA VAL A 235 -6.64 -16.20 6.14
C VAL A 235 -6.44 -17.22 5.02
N ALA A 236 -6.85 -18.48 5.25
CA ALA A 236 -6.80 -19.52 4.22
C ALA A 236 -7.72 -19.17 3.04
N ALA A 237 -8.95 -18.69 3.32
CA ALA A 237 -9.87 -18.26 2.28
C ALA A 237 -9.31 -17.08 1.45
N ALA A 238 -8.72 -16.08 2.10
CA ALA A 238 -8.08 -14.94 1.44
C ALA A 238 -6.92 -15.38 0.55
N HIS A 239 -6.06 -16.24 1.08
CA HIS A 239 -4.95 -16.82 0.36
C HIS A 239 -5.41 -17.60 -0.88
N THR A 240 -6.34 -18.54 -0.70
CA THR A 240 -6.87 -19.40 -1.78
C THR A 240 -7.60 -18.59 -2.85
N ALA A 241 -8.35 -17.55 -2.48
CA ALA A 241 -8.99 -16.65 -3.43
C ALA A 241 -7.97 -15.85 -4.27
N GLY A 242 -6.74 -15.72 -3.79
CA GLY A 242 -5.67 -14.98 -4.46
C GLY A 242 -5.67 -13.49 -4.13
N ALA A 243 -6.11 -13.12 -2.93
CA ALA A 243 -6.02 -11.74 -2.45
C ALA A 243 -4.56 -11.25 -2.44
N ASP A 244 -4.35 -9.98 -2.78
CA ASP A 244 -3.03 -9.36 -2.78
C ASP A 244 -2.61 -8.97 -1.37
N MET A 245 -3.58 -8.55 -0.54
CA MET A 245 -3.31 -8.03 0.80
C MET A 245 -4.30 -8.47 1.86
N LEU A 246 -3.82 -8.55 3.10
CA LEU A 246 -4.68 -8.52 4.29
C LEU A 246 -4.73 -7.11 4.86
N ALA A 247 -5.94 -6.68 5.25
CA ALA A 247 -6.18 -5.35 5.80
C ALA A 247 -5.51 -5.10 7.16
N HIS A 248 -5.23 -6.17 7.89
CA HIS A 248 -4.61 -6.17 9.21
C HIS A 248 -3.88 -7.50 9.38
N THR A 249 -2.87 -7.52 10.23
CA THR A 249 -2.19 -8.76 10.61
C THR A 249 -3.18 -9.68 11.34
N PRO A 250 -3.26 -10.99 11.03
CA PRO A 250 -4.16 -11.92 11.74
C PRO A 250 -3.87 -11.97 13.25
N TRP A 251 -4.90 -11.86 14.09
CA TRP A 251 -4.77 -11.76 15.56
C TRP A 251 -5.67 -12.72 16.33
N THR A 252 -6.70 -13.28 15.69
CA THR A 252 -7.70 -14.14 16.33
C THR A 252 -7.18 -15.54 16.63
N GLU A 253 -6.18 -15.99 15.87
CA GLU A 253 -5.51 -17.27 16.06
C GLU A 253 -4.05 -17.18 15.65
N ARG A 254 -3.24 -18.10 16.17
CA ARG A 254 -1.91 -18.35 15.62
C ARG A 254 -2.05 -19.07 14.28
N ILE A 255 -1.55 -18.47 13.21
CA ILE A 255 -1.59 -19.07 11.86
C ILE A 255 -0.57 -20.20 11.78
N ASP A 256 -0.94 -21.31 11.14
CA ASP A 256 -0.04 -22.44 10.90
C ASP A 256 1.12 -22.05 9.97
N ASP A 257 2.28 -22.67 10.16
CA ASP A 257 3.50 -22.25 9.47
C ASP A 257 3.50 -22.61 7.96
N GLU A 258 2.66 -23.55 7.53
CA GLU A 258 2.51 -23.91 6.12
C GLU A 258 1.76 -22.80 5.36
N LEU A 259 0.56 -22.45 5.84
CA LEU A 259 -0.25 -21.36 5.29
C LEU A 259 0.50 -20.03 5.37
N LEU A 260 1.16 -19.75 6.49
CA LEU A 260 1.87 -18.49 6.67
C LEU A 260 3.08 -18.39 5.71
N ARG A 261 3.83 -19.46 5.48
CA ARG A 261 4.87 -19.50 4.44
C ARG A 261 4.28 -19.29 3.04
N ALA A 262 3.12 -19.89 2.75
CA ALA A 262 2.45 -19.71 1.47
C ALA A 262 2.02 -18.24 1.29
N CYS A 263 1.45 -17.61 2.31
CA CYS A 263 1.11 -16.18 2.30
C CYS A 263 2.34 -15.30 2.05
N ALA A 264 3.45 -15.57 2.76
CA ALA A 264 4.68 -14.79 2.66
C ALA A 264 5.27 -14.72 1.24
N GLN A 265 5.02 -15.74 0.41
CA GLN A 265 5.51 -15.77 -0.97
C GLN A 265 4.83 -14.78 -1.92
N ARG A 266 3.63 -14.27 -1.60
CA ARG A 266 2.88 -13.42 -2.55
C ARG A 266 1.98 -12.34 -1.97
N MET A 267 1.67 -12.38 -0.68
CA MET A 267 0.78 -11.41 -0.05
C MET A 267 1.56 -10.31 0.64
N THR A 268 0.96 -9.13 0.73
CA THR A 268 1.39 -8.08 1.67
C THR A 268 0.39 -8.01 2.83
N TRP A 269 0.86 -7.95 4.07
CA TRP A 269 -0.03 -7.66 5.21
C TRP A 269 0.06 -6.20 5.58
N ILE A 270 -1.07 -5.56 5.88
CA ILE A 270 -1.05 -4.26 6.54
C ILE A 270 -0.98 -4.51 8.05
N SER A 271 -0.11 -3.77 8.74
CA SER A 271 0.32 -4.10 10.09
C SER A 271 -0.83 -4.08 11.10
N THR A 272 -1.43 -2.90 11.34
CA THR A 272 -2.62 -2.68 12.17
C THR A 272 -2.55 -3.41 13.51
N LEU A 273 -1.47 -3.19 14.26
CA LEU A 273 -1.15 -3.93 15.48
C LEU A 273 -1.63 -3.20 16.76
N ASP A 274 -1.50 -1.88 16.80
CA ASP A 274 -1.80 -1.04 17.97
C ASP A 274 -3.31 -0.87 18.23
N ILE A 275 -4.16 -1.18 17.24
CA ILE A 275 -5.61 -1.17 17.43
C ILE A 275 -6.04 -2.18 18.52
N HIS A 276 -5.22 -3.19 18.78
CA HIS A 276 -5.39 -4.12 19.89
C HIS A 276 -4.77 -3.52 21.15
N GLY A 277 -5.61 -3.06 22.08
CA GLY A 277 -5.20 -2.55 23.39
C GLY A 277 -4.75 -1.08 23.44
N TRP A 278 -4.52 -0.42 22.30
CA TRP A 278 -4.20 1.02 22.23
C TRP A 278 -3.03 1.47 23.11
N GLY A 279 -2.01 0.63 23.23
CA GLY A 279 -0.83 0.83 24.08
C GLY A 279 -0.84 0.04 25.39
N ASP A 280 -1.98 -0.56 25.76
CA ASP A 280 -2.06 -1.50 26.88
C ASP A 280 -1.82 -2.95 26.42
N PRO A 281 -1.35 -3.84 27.31
CA PRO A 281 -1.18 -5.26 26.99
C PRO A 281 -2.51 -5.91 26.59
N ASP A 282 -2.54 -6.49 25.39
CA ASP A 282 -3.69 -7.20 24.87
C ASP A 282 -3.25 -8.53 24.19
N PRO A 283 -3.91 -9.68 24.51
CA PRO A 283 -3.55 -10.96 23.90
C PRO A 283 -3.64 -11.00 22.38
N ALA A 284 -4.59 -10.28 21.76
CA ALA A 284 -4.70 -10.19 20.31
C ALA A 284 -3.48 -9.49 19.72
N SER A 285 -3.01 -8.40 20.33
CA SER A 285 -1.78 -7.71 19.92
C SER A 285 -0.58 -8.68 19.95
N GLY A 286 -0.47 -9.48 21.02
CA GLY A 286 0.58 -10.50 21.14
C GLY A 286 0.54 -11.57 20.05
N ILE A 287 -0.65 -12.06 19.70
CA ILE A 287 -0.85 -13.03 18.61
C ILE A 287 -0.51 -12.40 17.25
N ALA A 288 -0.96 -11.17 17.01
CA ALA A 288 -0.67 -10.43 15.79
C ALA A 288 0.83 -10.23 15.59
N VAL A 289 1.54 -9.75 16.62
CA VAL A 289 3.00 -9.56 16.56
C VAL A 289 3.73 -10.90 16.31
N ASP A 290 3.31 -12.00 16.94
CA ASP A 290 3.91 -13.32 16.68
C ASP A 290 3.67 -13.82 15.24
N ASN A 291 2.45 -13.67 14.73
CA ASN A 291 2.12 -14.01 13.35
C ASN A 291 2.94 -13.16 12.37
N LEU A 292 3.01 -11.84 12.57
CA LEU A 292 3.77 -10.94 11.72
C LEU A 292 5.26 -11.31 11.73
N ARG A 293 5.85 -11.55 12.91
CA ARG A 293 7.26 -11.95 13.03
C ARG A 293 7.57 -13.19 12.19
N ARG A 294 6.78 -14.25 12.34
CA ARG A 294 6.97 -15.48 11.55
C ARG A 294 6.73 -15.24 10.06
N PHE A 295 5.77 -14.38 9.70
CA PHE A 295 5.49 -14.05 8.30
C PHE A 295 6.69 -13.36 7.64
N LEU A 296 7.35 -12.46 8.36
CA LEU A 296 8.57 -11.79 7.93
C LEU A 296 9.77 -12.75 7.85
N GLU A 297 9.88 -13.71 8.77
CA GLU A 297 10.91 -14.77 8.73
C GLU A 297 10.84 -15.63 7.46
N TYR A 298 9.65 -15.75 6.85
CA TYR A 298 9.48 -16.39 5.53
C TYR A 298 9.55 -15.43 4.34
N GLY A 299 9.95 -14.18 4.55
CA GLY A 299 10.12 -13.17 3.49
C GLY A 299 8.85 -12.41 3.12
N GLY A 300 7.83 -12.44 3.99
CA GLY A 300 6.58 -11.72 3.79
C GLY A 300 6.78 -10.20 3.73
N SER A 301 5.92 -9.52 2.99
CA SER A 301 5.95 -8.06 2.84
C SER A 301 4.90 -7.39 3.74
N VAL A 302 5.24 -6.27 4.38
CA VAL A 302 4.32 -5.54 5.24
C VAL A 302 4.18 -4.08 4.81
N ARG A 303 2.98 -3.52 4.98
CA ARG A 303 2.72 -2.08 4.93
C ARG A 303 2.31 -1.59 6.30
N TYR A 304 2.73 -0.39 6.66
CA TYR A 304 2.24 0.29 7.84
C TYR A 304 0.79 0.71 7.62
N GLY A 305 -0.09 0.41 8.58
CA GLY A 305 -1.42 0.98 8.59
C GLY A 305 -2.09 0.81 9.95
N THR A 306 -2.96 1.74 10.34
CA THR A 306 -3.42 1.84 11.74
C THR A 306 -4.87 1.45 11.97
N ASP A 307 -5.68 1.38 10.91
CA ASP A 307 -7.14 1.33 10.97
C ASP A 307 -7.74 2.56 11.69
N LEU A 308 -7.13 3.73 11.42
CA LEU A 308 -7.53 5.00 12.02
C LEU A 308 -8.99 5.33 11.68
N GLY A 309 -9.76 5.67 12.70
CA GLY A 309 -11.22 5.79 12.63
C GLY A 309 -11.93 4.72 13.47
N ASN A 310 -11.23 3.64 13.82
CA ASN A 310 -11.68 2.61 14.74
C ASN A 310 -10.89 2.67 16.06
N GLY A 311 -11.48 3.33 17.08
CA GLY A 311 -10.89 3.45 18.42
C GLY A 311 -9.97 4.68 18.62
N PRO A 312 -9.42 4.86 19.83
CA PRO A 312 -8.63 6.04 20.25
C PRO A 312 -7.17 6.01 19.74
N LEU A 313 -6.99 5.84 18.44
CA LEU A 313 -5.67 5.87 17.79
C LEU A 313 -5.20 7.33 17.56
N PRO A 314 -3.90 7.61 17.70
CA PRO A 314 -3.37 8.95 17.48
C PRO A 314 -3.50 9.34 16.00
N PRO A 315 -4.02 10.54 15.69
CA PRO A 315 -4.04 11.02 14.32
C PRO A 315 -2.64 11.43 13.87
N GLY A 316 -2.07 10.72 12.89
CA GLY A 316 -0.72 10.97 12.35
C GLY A 316 0.17 9.74 12.43
N VAL A 317 1.48 9.95 12.50
CA VAL A 317 2.45 8.86 12.72
C VAL A 317 2.21 8.23 14.10
N ASN A 318 1.84 6.95 14.12
CA ASN A 318 1.62 6.20 15.34
C ASN A 318 2.93 5.53 15.79
N ILE A 319 3.58 6.11 16.79
CA ILE A 319 4.84 5.59 17.35
C ILE A 319 4.66 4.20 17.99
N ARG A 320 3.48 3.86 18.48
CA ARG A 320 3.21 2.56 19.10
C ARG A 320 3.17 1.46 18.05
N GLU A 321 2.50 1.73 16.93
CA GLU A 321 2.48 0.86 15.75
C GLU A 321 3.90 0.61 15.22
N ILE A 322 4.73 1.66 15.12
CA ILE A 322 6.13 1.52 14.70
C ILE A 322 6.93 0.65 15.67
N ARG A 323 6.76 0.85 16.98
CA ARG A 323 7.42 0.02 17.99
C ARG A 323 6.99 -1.45 17.90
N LEU A 324 5.71 -1.71 17.61
CA LEU A 324 5.21 -3.07 17.39
C LEU A 324 5.81 -3.70 16.13
N LEU A 325 5.92 -2.95 15.02
CA LEU A 325 6.62 -3.41 13.81
C LEU A 325 8.08 -3.79 14.07
N LEU A 326 8.82 -2.93 14.80
CA LEU A 326 10.20 -3.22 15.20
C LEU A 326 10.26 -4.47 16.10
N SER A 327 9.33 -4.63 17.04
CA SER A 327 9.25 -5.81 17.92
C SER A 327 8.92 -7.10 17.16
N ALA A 328 8.21 -7.01 16.04
CA ALA A 328 7.95 -8.12 15.14
C ALA A 328 9.18 -8.46 14.26
N GLY A 329 10.28 -7.71 14.37
CA GLY A 329 11.54 -8.01 13.68
C GLY A 329 11.79 -7.22 12.39
N LEU A 330 10.99 -6.19 12.09
CA LEU A 330 11.36 -5.24 11.03
C LEU A 330 12.63 -4.49 11.42
N THR A 331 13.53 -4.30 10.45
CA THR A 331 14.62 -3.33 10.58
C THR A 331 14.07 -1.91 10.44
N PRO A 332 14.81 -0.87 10.90
CA PRO A 332 14.43 0.52 10.65
C PRO A 332 14.18 0.83 9.16
N ASP A 333 15.02 0.31 8.26
CA ASP A 333 14.83 0.44 6.80
C ASP A 333 13.56 -0.29 6.31
N GLY A 334 13.22 -1.42 6.92
CA GLY A 334 11.98 -2.14 6.68
C GLY A 334 10.75 -1.34 7.07
N VAL A 335 10.78 -0.64 8.21
CA VAL A 335 9.70 0.26 8.65
C VAL A 335 9.53 1.42 7.67
N LEU A 336 10.62 2.06 7.27
CA LEU A 336 10.57 3.16 6.29
C LEU A 336 9.99 2.68 4.95
N THR A 337 10.37 1.49 4.51
CA THR A 337 9.82 0.86 3.30
C THR A 337 8.33 0.55 3.47
N ALA A 338 7.89 0.06 4.63
CA ALA A 338 6.49 -0.22 4.93
C ALA A 338 5.62 1.05 4.98
N MET A 339 6.23 2.20 5.29
CA MET A 339 5.57 3.51 5.41
C MET A 339 5.66 4.39 4.16
N THR A 340 6.27 3.93 3.06
CA THR A 340 6.51 4.78 1.88
C THR A 340 6.27 4.04 0.57
N GLU A 341 6.13 4.81 -0.51
CA GLU A 341 6.04 4.28 -1.87
C GLU A 341 7.10 4.91 -2.76
N THR A 342 7.74 4.08 -3.59
CA THR A 342 8.84 4.51 -4.47
C THR A 342 8.40 5.50 -5.54
N ASP A 343 7.12 5.49 -5.90
CA ASP A 343 6.48 6.37 -6.87
C ASP A 343 5.63 7.47 -6.22
N SER A 344 5.76 7.67 -4.89
CA SER A 344 5.07 8.77 -4.20
C SER A 344 5.43 10.11 -4.82
N SER A 345 4.40 10.91 -5.10
CA SER A 345 4.52 12.30 -5.54
C SER A 345 4.41 13.28 -4.37
N THR A 346 4.37 12.81 -3.12
CA THR A 346 4.47 13.65 -1.91
C THR A 346 5.82 13.42 -1.30
N ILE A 347 6.29 14.43 -0.58
CA ILE A 347 7.53 14.38 0.16
C ILE A 347 7.21 14.62 1.63
N SER A 348 7.80 13.80 2.49
CA SER A 348 7.88 14.08 3.92
C SER A 348 9.26 14.61 4.27
N TRP A 349 9.33 15.36 5.35
CA TRP A 349 10.54 15.99 5.87
C TRP A 349 10.64 15.72 7.38
N ILE A 350 11.81 15.24 7.82
CA ILE A 350 12.17 15.06 9.22
C ILE A 350 13.15 16.19 9.60
N PRO A 351 12.71 17.24 10.32
CA PRO A 351 13.53 18.43 10.56
C PRO A 351 14.84 18.17 11.30
N GLY A 352 14.83 17.24 12.27
CA GLY A 352 16.02 16.86 13.05
C GLY A 352 16.93 15.84 12.36
N GLY A 353 16.56 15.40 11.15
CA GLY A 353 17.19 14.24 10.52
C GLY A 353 16.60 12.92 11.03
N LEU A 354 16.82 11.87 10.26
CA LEU A 354 16.35 10.53 10.57
C LEU A 354 17.36 9.81 11.46
N ASP A 355 17.01 9.56 12.72
CA ASP A 355 17.75 8.66 13.61
C ASP A 355 17.20 7.25 13.48
N LEU A 356 18.01 6.32 12.94
CA LEU A 356 17.61 4.92 12.78
C LEU A 356 17.63 4.14 14.11
N ALA A 357 18.33 4.62 15.14
CA ALA A 357 18.34 4.01 16.47
C ALA A 357 17.09 4.40 17.27
N ASP A 358 16.55 5.60 17.03
CA ASP A 358 15.29 6.09 17.60
C ASP A 358 14.29 6.48 16.50
N LEU A 359 14.03 5.52 15.62
CA LEU A 359 13.18 5.70 14.44
C LEU A 359 11.75 6.16 14.78
N PRO A 360 11.04 5.59 15.79
CA PRO A 360 9.68 5.99 16.10
C PRO A 360 9.57 7.49 16.43
N ASP A 361 10.45 7.98 17.31
CA ASP A 361 10.39 9.36 17.78
C ASP A 361 10.91 10.33 16.70
N SER A 362 11.88 9.91 15.87
CA SER A 362 12.27 10.67 14.67
C SER A 362 11.10 10.85 13.70
N LEU A 363 10.40 9.76 13.34
CA LEU A 363 9.26 9.79 12.42
C LEU A 363 8.06 10.56 13.00
N ALA A 364 7.89 10.60 14.32
CA ALA A 364 6.86 11.41 14.97
C ALA A 364 7.02 12.92 14.70
N THR A 365 8.22 13.37 14.32
CA THR A 365 8.48 14.78 13.96
C THR A 365 8.20 15.09 12.50
N ALA A 366 7.78 14.09 11.71
CA ALA A 366 7.59 14.23 10.28
C ALA A 366 6.60 15.33 9.92
N ARG A 367 6.94 16.07 8.87
CA ARG A 367 6.09 17.10 8.28
C ARG A 367 5.90 16.80 6.81
N VAL A 368 4.68 16.96 6.32
CA VAL A 368 4.44 16.83 4.88
C VAL A 368 4.86 18.12 4.18
N VAL A 369 5.76 18.01 3.21
CA VAL A 369 6.23 19.16 2.42
C VAL A 369 5.07 19.67 1.57
N GLY A 370 4.82 20.99 1.65
CA GLY A 370 3.83 21.71 0.86
C GLY A 370 4.24 23.16 0.67
N PRO A 371 3.40 23.98 0.01
CA PRO A 371 3.72 25.37 -0.32
C PRO A 371 4.04 26.23 0.91
N GLY A 372 3.31 26.05 2.00
CA GLY A 372 3.51 26.78 3.25
C GLY A 372 4.66 26.28 4.14
N VAL A 373 5.36 25.21 3.75
CA VAL A 373 6.49 24.68 4.52
C VAL A 373 7.78 25.34 4.06
N HIS A 374 8.16 26.40 4.76
CA HIS A 374 9.45 27.07 4.57
C HIS A 374 10.38 26.69 5.72
N PRO A 375 11.38 25.81 5.49
CA PRO A 375 12.44 25.61 6.47
C PRO A 375 13.09 26.97 6.76
N ARG A 376 13.18 27.35 8.04
CA ARG A 376 13.96 28.53 8.41
C ARG A 376 15.41 28.20 8.07
N VAL A 377 15.99 28.98 7.17
CA VAL A 377 17.43 28.96 6.94
C VAL A 377 18.07 29.38 8.26
N LEU A 378 18.83 28.48 8.89
CA LEU A 378 19.66 28.80 10.04
C LEU A 378 20.86 29.64 9.60
#